data_AF-A0A496BKR0-F1
#
_entry.id   AF-A0A496BKR0-F1
#
_cell.length_a   1.000
_cell.length_b   1.000
_cell.length_c   1.000
_cell.angle_alpha   90.00
_cell.angle_beta   90.00
_cell.angle_gamma   90.00
#
_symmetry.space_group_name_H-M   'P 1'
#
loop_
_entity.id
_entity.type
_entity.pdbx_description
1 polymer ?
#
loop_
_entity_poly.entity_id
_entity_poly.type
_entity_poly.pdbx_seq_one_letter_code
_entity_poly.pdbx_strand_id
1 'polypeptide(L)'
;MSTKVGINGFGRIGRNAFRAALQNPALDIDFVAINDLTNPETLAHLLEYDSVHGILSDDITATDDGLVVNGKEIRVLAERDPGNLPWGDLGVDVVIESTGFFTDREDAEKHITSGGAKKVIVSAPAKGEDITIVIGVNDNKYDKSEHHIISNASCTTNCLAPVAKVLHEEFGIESGLMTTIHAYTGDQRVHDFPHSDMRRARAATLSMIPTTTGAAVAVGKVLPELNGKLDGFAIRVPTPNVSVVDLTVDLKERPDAEAVNASLKAAAENSLEGILGYSELDLVSADFNGNKLSSVLDAPFTKVIEDGLIKVLSWYDNEWGYSNRLVELTARVL
;
A
#
# COMPACT_ATOMS: atom_id res chain seq x y z
N MET A 1 -16.28 -19.55 4.84
CA MET A 1 -16.03 -19.15 6.24
C MET A 1 -15.24 -17.87 6.15
N SER A 2 -15.56 -16.89 6.98
CA SER A 2 -14.86 -15.62 7.00
C SER A 2 -13.36 -15.83 7.26
N THR A 3 -12.53 -15.00 6.63
CA THR A 3 -11.08 -14.99 6.89
C THR A 3 -10.87 -14.33 8.25
N LYS A 4 -10.35 -15.08 9.23
CA LYS A 4 -10.05 -14.54 10.56
C LYS A 4 -8.70 -13.82 10.54
N VAL A 5 -8.72 -12.54 10.87
CA VAL A 5 -7.56 -11.65 10.69
C VAL A 5 -7.08 -11.07 12.00
N GLY A 6 -5.77 -11.17 12.22
CA GLY A 6 -5.03 -10.42 13.24
C GLY A 6 -4.30 -9.24 12.60
N ILE A 7 -4.24 -8.08 13.27
CA ILE A 7 -3.42 -6.94 12.84
C ILE A 7 -2.27 -6.75 13.83
N ASN A 8 -1.03 -6.80 13.35
CA ASN A 8 0.14 -6.39 14.11
C ASN A 8 0.55 -4.96 13.71
N GLY A 9 0.50 -4.02 14.64
CA GLY A 9 0.71 -2.59 14.40
C GLY A 9 -0.56 -1.90 13.91
N PHE A 10 -1.26 -1.22 14.83
CA PHE A 10 -2.48 -0.45 14.58
C PHE A 10 -2.17 1.04 14.36
N GLY A 11 -1.13 1.29 13.57
CA GLY A 11 -0.75 2.61 13.05
C GLY A 11 -1.66 3.05 11.89
N ARG A 12 -1.16 3.98 11.06
CA ARG A 12 -1.90 4.49 9.88
C ARG A 12 -2.46 3.37 9.00
N ILE A 13 -1.60 2.44 8.56
CA ILE A 13 -1.99 1.36 7.65
C ILE A 13 -2.91 0.35 8.32
N GLY A 14 -2.61 -0.10 9.54
CA GLY A 14 -3.46 -1.04 10.28
C GLY A 14 -4.87 -0.50 10.51
N ARG A 15 -5.01 0.75 10.96
CA ARG A 15 -6.34 1.39 11.13
C ARG A 15 -7.06 1.58 9.82
N ASN A 16 -6.37 2.01 8.76
CA ASN A 16 -7.01 2.19 7.47
C ASN A 16 -7.40 0.86 6.81
N ALA A 17 -6.64 -0.22 7.01
CA ALA A 17 -7.03 -1.55 6.57
C ALA A 17 -8.33 -1.98 7.28
N PHE A 18 -8.38 -1.78 8.60
CA PHE A 18 -9.60 -2.03 9.39
C PHE A 18 -10.80 -1.23 8.86
N ARG A 19 -10.62 0.09 8.67
CA ARG A 19 -11.63 1.00 8.08
C ARG A 19 -12.07 0.55 6.67
N ALA A 20 -11.13 0.17 5.81
CA ALA A 20 -11.42 -0.25 4.44
C ALA A 20 -12.26 -1.54 4.41
N ALA A 21 -11.95 -2.50 5.29
CA ALA A 21 -12.73 -3.73 5.43
C ALA A 21 -14.14 -3.48 5.99
N LEU A 22 -14.31 -2.57 6.97
CA LEU A 22 -15.65 -2.17 7.43
C LEU A 22 -16.51 -1.60 6.30
N GLN A 23 -15.90 -0.80 5.42
CA GLN A 23 -16.57 -0.21 4.26
C GLN A 23 -16.71 -1.18 3.07
N ASN A 24 -16.25 -2.43 3.20
CA ASN A 24 -16.34 -3.46 2.18
C ASN A 24 -16.73 -4.82 2.78
N PRO A 25 -17.97 -4.96 3.29
CA PRO A 25 -18.43 -6.19 3.96
C PRO A 25 -18.44 -7.41 3.02
N ALA A 26 -18.37 -7.22 1.70
CA ALA A 26 -18.31 -8.30 0.72
C ALA A 26 -17.00 -9.11 0.77
N LEU A 27 -15.94 -8.59 1.40
CA LEU A 27 -14.66 -9.29 1.54
C LEU A 27 -14.69 -10.42 2.59
N ASP A 28 -15.76 -10.54 3.39
CA ASP A 28 -15.93 -11.57 4.43
C ASP A 28 -14.71 -11.70 5.37
N ILE A 29 -14.20 -10.55 5.82
CA ILE A 29 -13.09 -10.44 6.79
C ILE A 29 -13.67 -10.32 8.21
N ASP A 30 -13.10 -11.11 9.12
CA ASP A 30 -13.42 -11.09 10.54
C ASP A 30 -12.17 -10.75 11.35
N PHE A 31 -12.05 -9.50 11.81
CA PHE A 31 -10.94 -9.11 12.68
C PHE A 31 -11.16 -9.69 14.07
N VAL A 32 -10.22 -10.50 14.53
CA VAL A 32 -10.33 -11.18 15.83
C VAL A 32 -9.38 -10.60 16.87
N ALA A 33 -8.25 -10.02 16.42
CA ALA A 33 -7.25 -9.48 17.33
C ALA A 33 -6.43 -8.33 16.71
N ILE A 34 -6.00 -7.40 17.56
CA ILE A 34 -5.10 -6.29 17.24
C ILE A 34 -3.96 -6.31 18.26
N ASN A 35 -2.72 -6.17 17.78
CA ASN A 35 -1.55 -5.93 18.62
C ASN A 35 -0.98 -4.54 18.36
N ASP A 36 -0.87 -3.73 19.41
CA ASP A 36 -0.12 -2.47 19.40
C ASP A 36 0.36 -2.12 20.82
N LEU A 37 1.43 -1.37 20.95
CA LEU A 37 2.08 -1.06 22.24
C LEU A 37 1.39 0.10 22.97
N THR A 38 0.06 0.03 23.07
CA THR A 38 -0.79 1.01 23.77
C THR A 38 -2.09 0.35 24.27
N ASN A 39 -2.93 1.12 24.97
CA ASN A 39 -4.17 0.62 25.58
C ASN A 39 -5.38 0.64 24.60
N PRO A 40 -6.43 -0.16 24.87
CA PRO A 40 -7.61 -0.22 24.01
C PRO A 40 -8.34 1.12 23.85
N GLU A 41 -8.41 1.94 24.90
CA GLU A 41 -9.04 3.27 24.85
C GLU A 41 -8.39 4.18 23.80
N THR A 42 -7.05 4.19 23.73
CA THR A 42 -6.29 4.94 22.73
C THR A 42 -6.55 4.40 21.33
N LEU A 43 -6.58 3.08 21.16
CA LEU A 43 -6.83 2.45 19.86
C LEU A 43 -8.25 2.73 19.36
N ALA A 44 -9.26 2.67 20.24
CA ALA A 44 -10.64 3.04 19.93
C ALA A 44 -10.72 4.49 19.45
N HIS A 45 -10.14 5.42 20.22
CA HIS A 45 -10.14 6.84 19.88
C HIS A 45 -9.47 7.11 18.52
N LEU A 46 -8.29 6.53 18.27
CA LEU A 46 -7.57 6.72 17.00
C LEU A 46 -8.20 5.97 15.82
N LEU A 47 -9.02 4.95 16.08
CA LEU A 47 -9.82 4.30 15.06
C LEU A 47 -11.04 5.16 14.68
N GLU A 48 -11.71 5.77 15.65
CA GLU A 48 -12.88 6.63 15.43
C GLU A 48 -12.47 7.96 14.78
N TYR A 49 -11.49 8.67 15.33
CA TYR A 49 -11.09 10.01 14.91
C TYR A 49 -9.80 9.99 14.08
N ASP A 50 -9.88 10.44 12.83
CA ASP A 50 -8.71 10.59 11.95
C ASP A 50 -8.71 11.94 11.23
N SER A 51 -7.56 12.62 11.23
CA SER A 51 -7.45 13.96 10.64
C SER A 51 -7.47 13.98 9.11
N VAL A 52 -7.17 12.85 8.45
CA VAL A 52 -7.09 12.75 6.99
C VAL A 52 -8.38 12.16 6.41
N HIS A 53 -8.88 11.10 7.03
CA HIS A 53 -10.03 10.32 6.55
C HIS A 53 -11.30 10.58 7.37
N GLY A 54 -11.26 11.54 8.29
CA GLY A 54 -12.40 11.96 9.09
C GLY A 54 -12.82 10.94 10.16
N ILE A 55 -14.02 11.18 10.67
CA ILE A 55 -14.63 10.43 11.77
C ILE A 55 -15.37 9.22 11.20
N LEU A 56 -15.14 8.03 11.78
CA LEU A 56 -15.98 6.87 11.49
C LEU A 56 -17.33 7.00 12.18
N SER A 57 -18.40 6.68 11.46
CA SER A 57 -19.77 6.66 11.99
C SER A 57 -20.13 5.34 12.70
N ASP A 58 -19.21 4.38 12.72
CA ASP A 58 -19.36 3.07 13.35
C ASP A 58 -19.42 3.18 14.88
N ASP A 59 -20.14 2.25 15.52
CA ASP A 59 -20.19 2.18 16.99
C ASP A 59 -18.90 1.53 17.50
N ILE A 60 -18.03 2.33 18.11
CA ILE A 60 -16.71 1.92 18.57
C ILE A 60 -16.61 2.20 20.06
N THR A 61 -16.39 1.14 20.84
CA THR A 61 -16.18 1.26 22.29
C THR A 61 -14.97 0.44 22.72
N ALA A 62 -14.21 0.97 23.67
CA ALA A 62 -13.14 0.22 24.31
C ALA A 62 -13.69 -0.64 25.46
N THR A 63 -13.10 -1.81 25.66
CA THR A 63 -13.28 -2.64 26.85
C THR A 63 -11.94 -2.75 27.58
N ASP A 64 -11.91 -3.40 28.74
CA ASP A 64 -10.68 -3.62 29.51
C ASP A 64 -9.62 -4.38 28.70
N ASP A 65 -10.06 -5.20 27.76
CA ASP A 65 -9.27 -6.24 27.10
C ASP A 65 -9.27 -6.13 25.57
N GLY A 66 -9.96 -5.14 25.01
CA GLY A 66 -10.24 -5.10 23.57
C GLY A 66 -11.08 -3.92 23.10
N LEU A 67 -11.60 -4.08 21.89
CA LEU A 67 -12.54 -3.15 21.26
C LEU A 67 -13.86 -3.89 20.98
N VAL A 68 -14.96 -3.16 21.00
CA VAL A 68 -16.22 -3.59 20.40
C VAL A 68 -16.52 -2.64 19.25
N VAL A 69 -16.60 -3.17 18.03
CA VAL A 69 -16.93 -2.41 16.82
C VAL A 69 -18.19 -2.99 16.19
N ASN A 70 -19.26 -2.19 16.10
CA ASN A 70 -20.57 -2.60 15.63
C ASN A 70 -21.07 -3.92 16.29
N GLY A 71 -20.84 -4.04 17.60
CA GLY A 71 -21.21 -5.21 18.40
C GLY A 71 -20.28 -6.43 18.27
N LYS A 72 -19.17 -6.33 17.52
CA LYS A 72 -18.16 -7.40 17.43
C LYS A 72 -16.99 -7.13 18.36
N GLU A 73 -16.66 -8.11 19.21
CA GLU A 73 -15.50 -8.07 20.10
C GLU A 73 -14.19 -8.38 19.35
N ILE A 74 -13.16 -7.59 19.62
CA ILE A 74 -11.82 -7.73 19.06
C ILE A 74 -10.83 -7.66 20.21
N ARG A 75 -9.99 -8.69 20.37
CA ARG A 75 -8.97 -8.72 21.42
C ARG A 75 -7.88 -7.69 21.13
N VAL A 76 -7.45 -6.94 22.14
CA VAL A 76 -6.24 -6.11 22.06
C VAL A 76 -5.10 -6.77 22.84
N LEU A 77 -3.92 -6.74 22.24
CA LEU A 77 -2.66 -7.22 22.78
C LEU A 77 -1.63 -6.08 22.74
N ALA A 78 -0.62 -6.16 23.61
CA ALA A 78 0.48 -5.21 23.68
C ALA A 78 1.82 -5.95 23.87
N GLU A 79 2.16 -6.77 22.88
CA GLU A 79 3.37 -7.59 22.86
C GLU A 79 4.37 -7.07 21.81
N ARG A 80 5.65 -7.09 22.17
CA ARG A 80 6.76 -6.58 21.34
C ARG A 80 7.33 -7.63 20.41
N ASP A 81 7.37 -8.88 20.84
CA ASP A 81 7.89 -9.98 20.04
C ASP A 81 6.76 -10.67 19.27
N PRO A 82 6.78 -10.66 17.93
CA PRO A 82 5.74 -11.30 17.12
C PRO A 82 5.60 -12.80 17.37
N GLY A 83 6.62 -13.46 17.92
CA GLY A 83 6.58 -14.88 18.27
C GLY A 83 5.82 -15.20 19.57
N ASN A 84 5.60 -14.20 20.43
CA ASN A 84 4.82 -14.35 21.67
C ASN A 84 3.32 -14.08 21.48
N LEU A 85 2.91 -13.64 20.28
CA LEU A 85 1.52 -13.34 19.97
C LEU A 85 0.73 -14.64 19.77
N PRO A 86 -0.33 -14.91 20.57
CA PRO A 86 -1.03 -16.19 20.56
C PRO A 86 -2.07 -16.28 19.44
N TRP A 87 -1.67 -16.04 18.19
CA TRP A 87 -2.57 -16.00 17.02
C TRP A 87 -3.36 -17.28 16.83
N GLY A 88 -2.73 -18.45 17.01
CA GLY A 88 -3.38 -19.76 16.89
C GLY A 88 -4.47 -19.96 17.95
N ASP A 89 -4.22 -19.56 19.19
CA ASP A 89 -5.19 -19.66 20.29
C ASP A 89 -6.39 -18.73 20.07
N LEU A 90 -6.15 -17.57 19.45
CA LEU A 90 -7.18 -16.61 19.06
C LEU A 90 -7.89 -16.99 17.75
N GLY A 91 -7.44 -18.06 17.07
CA GLY A 91 -8.01 -18.54 15.82
C GLY A 91 -7.77 -17.62 14.63
N VAL A 92 -6.69 -16.82 14.65
CA VAL A 92 -6.26 -16.00 13.51
C VAL A 92 -5.75 -16.89 12.38
N ASP A 93 -6.31 -16.72 11.19
CA ASP A 93 -5.81 -17.39 9.98
C ASP A 93 -4.73 -16.57 9.28
N VAL A 94 -4.96 -15.26 9.13
CA VAL A 94 -4.04 -14.35 8.40
C VAL A 94 -3.65 -13.19 9.29
N VAL A 95 -2.35 -12.89 9.35
CA VAL A 95 -1.85 -11.68 10.02
C VAL A 95 -1.56 -10.59 9.00
N ILE A 96 -2.08 -9.40 9.22
CA ILE A 96 -1.62 -8.18 8.57
C ILE A 96 -0.47 -7.63 9.42
N GLU A 97 0.75 -7.72 8.91
CA GLU A 97 1.94 -7.15 9.53
C GLU A 97 2.13 -5.71 9.03
N SER A 98 1.70 -4.75 9.85
CA SER A 98 1.70 -3.32 9.54
C SER A 98 2.46 -2.44 10.54
N THR A 99 3.40 -3.03 11.29
CA THR A 99 4.32 -2.28 12.16
C THR A 99 5.39 -1.54 11.37
N GLY A 100 5.79 -2.09 10.22
CA GLY A 100 6.94 -1.63 9.45
C GLY A 100 8.30 -2.05 10.03
N PHE A 101 8.33 -2.81 11.13
CA PHE A 101 9.55 -3.33 11.73
C PHE A 101 9.86 -4.75 11.26
N PHE A 102 8.86 -5.62 11.14
CA PHE A 102 9.02 -7.04 10.84
C PHE A 102 8.89 -7.32 9.34
N THR A 103 9.77 -6.70 8.53
CA THR A 103 9.73 -6.79 7.06
C THR A 103 10.65 -7.87 6.47
N ASP A 104 11.51 -8.46 7.29
CA ASP A 104 12.40 -9.54 6.87
C ASP A 104 11.74 -10.91 7.16
N ARG A 105 12.01 -11.93 6.33
CA ARG A 105 11.39 -13.27 6.45
C ARG A 105 11.42 -13.80 7.88
N GLU A 106 12.60 -13.82 8.50
CA GLU A 106 12.81 -14.45 9.81
C GLU A 106 11.92 -13.84 10.90
N ASP A 107 11.59 -12.55 10.78
CA ASP A 107 10.72 -11.86 11.73
C ASP A 107 9.25 -12.08 11.41
N ALA A 108 8.85 -11.95 10.13
CA ALA A 108 7.47 -12.16 9.71
C ALA A 108 7.02 -13.62 9.93
N GLU A 109 7.92 -14.58 9.74
CA GLU A 109 7.66 -16.01 9.91
C GLU A 109 7.31 -16.40 11.36
N LYS A 110 7.70 -15.58 12.35
CA LYS A 110 7.37 -15.82 13.76
C LYS A 110 5.87 -15.81 14.01
N HIS A 111 5.12 -15.02 13.24
CA HIS A 111 3.66 -15.01 13.32
C HIS A 111 3.03 -16.37 12.96
N ILE A 112 3.68 -17.13 12.08
CA ILE A 112 3.22 -18.45 11.65
C ILE A 112 3.76 -19.52 12.60
N THR A 113 5.08 -19.57 12.78
CA THR A 113 5.77 -20.68 13.45
C THR A 113 5.53 -20.70 14.96
N SER A 114 5.68 -19.55 15.64
CA SER A 114 5.45 -19.42 17.08
C SER A 114 4.06 -18.88 17.40
N GLY A 115 3.58 -17.93 16.59
CA GLY A 115 2.28 -17.32 16.81
C GLY A 115 1.11 -18.21 16.40
N GLY A 116 1.29 -19.13 15.45
CA GLY A 116 0.26 -20.09 15.03
C GLY A 116 -0.74 -19.58 14.00
N ALA A 117 -0.50 -18.42 13.37
CA ALA A 117 -1.26 -18.00 12.18
C ALA A 117 -0.93 -18.90 10.98
N LYS A 118 -1.78 -18.93 9.95
CA LYS A 118 -1.53 -19.72 8.73
C LYS A 118 -0.70 -18.97 7.70
N LYS A 119 -0.91 -17.64 7.59
CA LYS A 119 -0.25 -16.76 6.62
C LYS A 119 0.00 -15.38 7.23
N VAL A 120 0.98 -14.66 6.67
CA VAL A 120 1.27 -13.27 6.98
C VAL A 120 1.36 -12.44 5.71
N ILE A 121 0.73 -11.27 5.72
CA ILE A 121 0.85 -10.25 4.68
C ILE A 121 1.57 -9.04 5.28
N VAL A 122 2.77 -8.77 4.77
CA VAL A 122 3.59 -7.61 5.14
C VAL A 122 3.10 -6.39 4.36
N SER A 123 2.75 -5.32 5.09
CA SER A 123 2.21 -4.07 4.53
C SER A 123 3.31 -3.09 4.07
N ALA A 124 4.44 -3.61 3.61
CA ALA A 124 5.60 -2.88 3.12
C ALA A 124 6.44 -3.79 2.21
N PRO A 125 7.42 -3.24 1.45
CA PRO A 125 8.40 -4.08 0.76
C PRO A 125 9.14 -5.00 1.74
N ALA A 126 8.99 -6.30 1.55
CA ALA A 126 9.66 -7.31 2.36
C ALA A 126 11.00 -7.76 1.77
N LYS A 127 11.78 -8.47 2.58
CA LYS A 127 12.99 -9.20 2.13
C LYS A 127 12.86 -10.69 2.42
N GLY A 128 13.05 -11.48 1.38
CA GLY A 128 13.02 -12.93 1.46
C GLY A 128 11.61 -13.50 1.55
N GLU A 129 10.58 -12.70 1.32
CA GLU A 129 9.18 -13.15 1.20
C GLU A 129 9.01 -14.25 0.13
N ASP A 130 7.95 -15.06 0.23
CA ASP A 130 7.65 -16.07 -0.78
C ASP A 130 7.28 -15.39 -2.11
N ILE A 131 6.47 -14.33 -2.02
CA ILE A 131 6.03 -13.55 -3.17
C ILE A 131 5.69 -12.10 -2.78
N THR A 132 6.01 -11.16 -3.68
CA THR A 132 5.43 -9.82 -3.66
C THR A 132 4.25 -9.78 -4.64
N ILE A 133 3.09 -9.31 -4.18
CA ILE A 133 1.86 -9.20 -4.99
C ILE A 133 1.46 -7.74 -5.16
N VAL A 134 1.08 -7.39 -6.39
CA VAL A 134 0.29 -6.21 -6.73
C VAL A 134 -0.95 -6.71 -7.47
N ILE A 135 -2.12 -6.47 -6.88
CA ILE A 135 -3.41 -6.89 -7.46
C ILE A 135 -3.63 -6.20 -8.81
N GLY A 136 -4.06 -6.97 -9.80
CA GLY A 136 -4.23 -6.55 -11.20
C GLY A 136 -2.95 -6.70 -12.05
N VAL A 137 -1.80 -6.99 -11.43
CA VAL A 137 -0.51 -7.07 -12.12
C VAL A 137 0.01 -8.51 -12.13
N ASN A 138 0.18 -9.11 -10.95
CA ASN A 138 0.77 -10.45 -10.81
C ASN A 138 0.07 -11.33 -9.77
N ASP A 139 -1.13 -10.96 -9.33
CA ASP A 139 -1.92 -11.72 -8.34
C ASP A 139 -2.31 -13.12 -8.85
N ASN A 140 -2.34 -13.32 -10.16
CA ASN A 140 -2.49 -14.64 -10.78
C ASN A 140 -1.30 -15.60 -10.52
N LYS A 141 -0.15 -15.10 -10.04
CA LYS A 141 1.02 -15.92 -9.70
C LYS A 141 0.98 -16.44 -8.26
N TYR A 142 -0.02 -16.04 -7.47
CA TYR A 142 -0.15 -16.50 -6.11
C TYR A 142 -0.50 -17.99 -6.05
N ASP A 143 0.34 -18.78 -5.35
CA ASP A 143 0.06 -20.18 -5.02
C ASP A 143 -0.16 -20.32 -3.51
N LYS A 144 -1.35 -20.77 -3.12
CA LYS A 144 -1.72 -20.94 -1.72
C LYS A 144 -0.97 -22.05 -0.99
N SER A 145 -0.43 -23.05 -1.69
CA SER A 145 0.34 -24.13 -1.04
C SER A 145 1.79 -23.75 -0.76
N GLU A 146 2.32 -22.78 -1.51
CA GLU A 146 3.74 -22.40 -1.42
C GLU A 146 3.93 -21.03 -0.76
N HIS A 147 3.00 -20.09 -0.94
CA HIS A 147 3.18 -18.71 -0.49
C HIS A 147 2.47 -18.44 0.84
N HIS A 148 3.23 -18.26 1.90
CA HIS A 148 2.74 -18.05 3.27
C HIS A 148 3.16 -16.69 3.84
N ILE A 149 4.31 -16.18 3.42
CA ILE A 149 4.84 -14.85 3.75
C ILE A 149 4.77 -14.00 2.49
N ILE A 150 3.81 -13.10 2.46
CA ILE A 150 3.44 -12.35 1.27
C ILE A 150 3.71 -10.87 1.51
N SER A 151 4.34 -10.19 0.55
CA SER A 151 4.49 -8.74 0.56
C SER A 151 3.40 -8.11 -0.29
N ASN A 152 2.67 -7.15 0.25
CA ASN A 152 1.75 -6.31 -0.54
C ASN A 152 2.47 -5.13 -1.22
N ALA A 153 3.80 -5.23 -1.38
CA ALA A 153 4.67 -4.19 -1.90
C ALA A 153 4.52 -2.86 -1.13
N SER A 154 4.81 -1.73 -1.81
CA SER A 154 4.56 -0.38 -1.29
C SER A 154 3.37 0.28 -1.99
N CYS A 155 2.84 1.36 -1.41
CA CYS A 155 1.84 2.22 -2.05
C CYS A 155 2.32 2.76 -3.41
N THR A 156 3.56 3.23 -3.50
CA THR A 156 4.13 3.71 -4.77
C THR A 156 4.27 2.58 -5.80
N THR A 157 4.65 1.35 -5.40
CA THR A 157 4.71 0.21 -6.32
C THR A 157 3.31 -0.17 -6.83
N ASN A 158 2.29 -0.16 -5.96
CA ASN A 158 0.91 -0.39 -6.34
C ASN A 158 0.38 0.69 -7.32
N CYS A 159 0.86 1.94 -7.22
CA CYS A 159 0.56 2.98 -8.18
C CYS A 159 1.29 2.79 -9.52
N LEU A 160 2.58 2.50 -9.48
CA LEU A 160 3.45 2.45 -10.66
C LEU A 160 3.24 1.19 -11.50
N ALA A 161 3.10 0.02 -10.87
CA ALA A 161 3.11 -1.25 -11.58
C ALA A 161 1.94 -1.43 -12.57
N PRO A 162 0.68 -1.00 -12.29
CA PRO A 162 -0.40 -1.06 -13.27
C PRO A 162 -0.11 -0.20 -14.51
N VAL A 163 0.42 1.01 -14.33
CA VAL A 163 0.80 1.90 -15.45
C VAL A 163 1.96 1.29 -16.25
N ALA A 164 2.98 0.81 -15.56
CA ALA A 164 4.15 0.18 -16.20
C ALA A 164 3.76 -1.10 -16.97
N LYS A 165 2.82 -1.90 -16.45
CA LYS A 165 2.26 -3.07 -17.13
C LYS A 165 1.66 -2.69 -18.48
N VAL A 166 0.72 -1.74 -18.48
CA VAL A 166 0.04 -1.31 -19.72
C VAL A 166 1.05 -0.77 -20.74
N LEU A 167 1.93 0.15 -20.32
CA LEU A 167 2.93 0.71 -21.21
C LEU A 167 3.90 -0.35 -21.74
N HIS A 168 4.27 -1.35 -20.94
CA HIS A 168 5.16 -2.40 -21.39
C HIS A 168 4.49 -3.38 -22.35
N GLU A 169 3.25 -3.79 -22.08
CA GLU A 169 2.52 -4.73 -22.93
C GLU A 169 2.16 -4.12 -24.28
N GLU A 170 1.79 -2.84 -24.31
CA GLU A 170 1.41 -2.14 -25.54
C GLU A 170 2.61 -1.64 -26.34
N PHE A 171 3.64 -1.12 -25.66
CA PHE A 171 4.69 -0.33 -26.30
C PHE A 171 6.12 -0.80 -25.99
N GLY A 172 6.29 -1.70 -25.02
CA GLY A 172 7.58 -2.27 -24.64
C GLY A 172 8.53 -1.26 -24.00
N ILE A 173 8.47 -1.08 -22.68
CA ILE A 173 9.47 -0.28 -21.93
C ILE A 173 10.90 -0.84 -22.11
N GLU A 174 11.82 0.06 -22.51
CA GLU A 174 13.27 -0.19 -22.59
C GLU A 174 13.98 0.28 -21.32
N SER A 175 13.70 1.50 -20.88
CA SER A 175 14.21 2.05 -19.63
C SER A 175 13.28 3.15 -19.10
N GLY A 176 13.39 3.47 -17.82
CA GLY A 176 12.61 4.57 -17.25
C GLY A 176 13.11 5.03 -15.89
N LEU A 177 12.81 6.29 -15.60
CA LEU A 177 13.08 6.92 -14.32
C LEU A 177 11.78 7.44 -13.71
N MET A 178 11.61 7.14 -12.44
CA MET A 178 10.46 7.55 -11.65
C MET A 178 10.87 8.53 -10.56
N THR A 179 10.10 9.61 -10.44
CA THR A 179 10.10 10.46 -9.25
C THR A 179 8.74 10.34 -8.58
N THR A 180 8.70 9.97 -7.31
CA THR A 180 7.46 10.05 -6.53
C THR A 180 7.47 11.30 -5.68
N ILE A 181 6.50 12.18 -5.89
CA ILE A 181 6.26 13.32 -5.01
C ILE A 181 5.26 12.83 -3.97
N HIS A 182 5.77 12.56 -2.78
CA HIS A 182 5.08 11.73 -1.81
C HIS A 182 4.67 12.57 -0.60
N ALA A 183 3.41 12.45 -0.19
CA ALA A 183 2.94 12.96 1.11
C ALA A 183 3.86 12.50 2.25
N TYR A 184 3.96 13.29 3.31
CA TYR A 184 4.74 12.85 4.47
C TYR A 184 4.08 11.63 5.12
N THR A 185 4.88 10.82 5.79
CA THR A 185 4.44 9.65 6.55
C THR A 185 4.91 9.78 8.00
N GLY A 186 4.45 8.89 8.88
CA GLY A 186 4.85 8.87 10.29
C GLY A 186 6.35 8.61 10.54
N ASP A 187 7.09 8.29 9.49
CA ASP A 187 8.52 8.06 9.53
C ASP A 187 9.34 9.36 9.38
N GLN A 188 8.78 10.44 8.81
CA GLN A 188 9.42 11.76 8.84
C GLN A 188 9.19 12.45 10.19
N ARG A 189 10.13 13.33 10.57
CA ARG A 189 10.08 14.01 11.87
C ARG A 189 9.31 15.31 11.80
N VAL A 190 8.49 15.60 12.82
CA VAL A 190 7.78 16.89 12.93
C VAL A 190 8.76 18.04 13.18
N HIS A 191 9.76 17.80 14.03
CA HIS A 191 10.89 18.69 14.27
C HIS A 191 12.19 17.98 13.94
N ASP A 192 13.28 18.72 13.77
CA ASP A 192 14.60 18.12 13.55
C ASP A 192 14.92 17.11 14.69
N PHE A 193 15.10 15.83 14.37
CA PHE A 193 15.27 14.74 15.33
C PHE A 193 16.07 13.56 14.76
N PRO A 194 16.81 12.75 15.56
CA PRO A 194 17.59 11.63 15.04
C PRO A 194 16.82 10.68 14.13
N HIS A 195 17.44 10.33 13.02
CA HIS A 195 16.96 9.39 12.02
C HIS A 195 18.19 8.84 11.25
N SER A 196 18.14 7.63 10.69
CA SER A 196 19.28 7.03 9.97
C SER A 196 19.60 7.76 8.65
N ASP A 197 18.58 8.22 7.94
CA ASP A 197 18.67 9.18 6.84
C ASP A 197 18.61 10.63 7.38
N MET A 198 19.70 11.39 7.20
CA MET A 198 19.85 12.77 7.66
C MET A 198 18.89 13.76 6.99
N ARG A 199 18.36 13.47 5.81
CA ARG A 199 17.36 14.32 5.15
C ARG A 199 15.99 14.13 5.80
N ARG A 200 15.62 12.88 6.12
CA ARG A 200 14.39 12.53 6.87
C ARG A 200 14.45 12.91 8.36
N ALA A 201 15.63 13.26 8.86
CA ALA A 201 15.81 13.83 10.20
C ALA A 201 15.28 15.27 10.31
N ARG A 202 14.99 15.96 9.20
CA ARG A 202 14.56 17.36 9.18
C ARG A 202 13.03 17.49 9.30
N ALA A 203 12.57 18.62 9.82
CA ALA A 203 11.15 18.93 9.99
C ALA A 203 10.34 18.77 8.68
N ALA A 204 9.42 17.81 8.67
CA ALA A 204 8.69 17.34 7.49
C ALA A 204 7.80 18.41 6.85
N THR A 205 7.28 19.34 7.65
CA THR A 205 6.30 20.34 7.20
C THR A 205 6.93 21.61 6.65
N LEU A 206 8.27 21.69 6.58
CA LEU A 206 9.02 22.88 6.18
C LEU A 206 9.90 22.68 4.94
N SER A 207 9.94 21.49 4.36
CA SER A 207 10.89 21.17 3.29
C SER A 207 10.37 20.13 2.31
N MET A 208 10.84 20.23 1.07
CA MET A 208 10.83 19.13 0.12
C MET A 208 12.05 18.26 0.41
N ILE A 209 11.85 16.99 0.78
CA ILE A 209 12.92 16.11 1.30
C ILE A 209 13.22 15.01 0.29
N PRO A 210 14.34 15.09 -0.47
CA PRO A 210 14.73 14.02 -1.38
C PRO A 210 15.19 12.78 -0.61
N THR A 211 14.68 11.60 -0.95
CA THR A 211 14.99 10.33 -0.30
C THR A 211 15.05 9.20 -1.33
N THR A 212 15.72 8.12 -0.99
CA THR A 212 15.69 6.89 -1.79
C THR A 212 14.30 6.24 -1.74
N THR A 213 13.97 5.47 -2.78
CA THR A 213 12.78 4.62 -2.82
C THR A 213 13.12 3.33 -3.54
N GLY A 214 12.67 2.19 -3.01
CA GLY A 214 12.78 0.90 -3.69
C GLY A 214 11.60 0.62 -4.63
N ALA A 215 10.65 1.55 -4.78
CA ALA A 215 9.37 1.26 -5.42
C ALA A 215 9.47 0.93 -6.91
N ALA A 216 10.32 1.65 -7.65
CA ALA A 216 10.59 1.39 -9.07
C ALA A 216 11.31 0.06 -9.28
N VAL A 217 12.35 -0.20 -8.48
CA VAL A 217 13.09 -1.48 -8.49
C VAL A 217 12.15 -2.65 -8.17
N ALA A 218 11.22 -2.47 -7.22
CA ALA A 218 10.23 -3.48 -6.84
C ALA A 218 9.23 -3.81 -7.97
N VAL A 219 9.06 -2.96 -8.98
CA VAL A 219 8.28 -3.31 -10.18
C VAL A 219 8.90 -4.52 -10.88
N GLY A 220 10.24 -4.63 -10.89
CA GLY A 220 10.95 -5.78 -11.43
C GLY A 220 10.65 -7.11 -10.71
N LYS A 221 10.16 -7.08 -9.46
CA LYS A 221 9.71 -8.28 -8.75
C LYS A 221 8.35 -8.77 -9.25
N VAL A 222 7.44 -7.86 -9.60
CA VAL A 222 6.06 -8.19 -10.01
C VAL A 222 5.93 -8.35 -11.53
N LEU A 223 6.73 -7.60 -12.28
CA LEU A 223 6.90 -7.65 -13.74
C LEU A 223 8.37 -7.97 -14.06
N PRO A 224 8.79 -9.25 -14.05
CA PRO A 224 10.19 -9.66 -14.24
C PRO A 224 10.86 -9.14 -15.52
N GLU A 225 10.09 -8.92 -16.58
CA GLU A 225 10.51 -8.34 -17.85
C GLU A 225 10.94 -6.86 -17.77
N LEU A 226 10.61 -6.20 -16.65
CA LEU A 226 11.05 -4.85 -16.29
C LEU A 226 12.17 -4.83 -15.25
N ASN A 227 12.67 -5.98 -14.83
CA ASN A 227 13.75 -6.05 -13.85
C ASN A 227 15.01 -5.33 -14.36
N GLY A 228 15.49 -4.36 -13.58
CA GLY A 228 16.64 -3.52 -13.93
C GLY A 228 16.38 -2.42 -14.97
N LYS A 229 15.13 -2.25 -15.44
CA LYS A 229 14.77 -1.20 -16.42
C LYS A 229 14.21 0.06 -15.80
N LEU A 230 13.67 -0.02 -14.58
CA LEU A 230 13.06 1.09 -13.87
C LEU A 230 13.83 1.38 -12.57
N ASP A 231 14.17 2.64 -12.37
CA ASP A 231 14.74 3.14 -11.11
C ASP A 231 14.12 4.49 -10.75
N GLY A 232 14.39 5.01 -9.56
CA GLY A 232 13.81 6.28 -9.14
C GLY A 232 14.19 6.75 -7.74
N PHE A 233 13.70 7.94 -7.42
CA PHE A 233 13.81 8.52 -6.09
C PHE A 233 12.48 9.16 -5.68
N ALA A 234 12.40 9.61 -4.43
CA ALA A 234 11.24 10.25 -3.88
C ALA A 234 11.57 11.66 -3.39
N ILE A 235 10.57 12.53 -3.41
CA ILE A 235 10.59 13.83 -2.74
C ILE A 235 9.41 13.84 -1.77
N ARG A 236 9.67 13.89 -0.45
CA ARG A 236 8.61 14.07 0.53
C ARG A 236 8.18 15.53 0.54
N VAL A 237 6.88 15.78 0.53
CA VAL A 237 6.29 17.13 0.51
C VAL A 237 5.35 17.33 1.71
N PRO A 238 5.11 18.59 2.13
CA PRO A 238 4.30 18.90 3.30
C PRO A 238 2.78 18.77 3.02
N THR A 239 2.37 17.68 2.38
CA THR A 239 0.96 17.27 2.23
C THR A 239 0.70 16.05 3.11
N PRO A 240 -0.46 15.98 3.81
CA PRO A 240 -0.73 14.92 4.78
C PRO A 240 -1.09 13.58 4.13
N ASN A 241 -1.61 13.62 2.90
CA ASN A 241 -2.01 12.45 2.15
C ASN A 241 -2.07 12.77 0.66
N VAL A 242 -2.23 11.72 -0.14
CA VAL A 242 -2.17 11.69 -1.60
C VAL A 242 -0.77 12.04 -2.11
N SER A 243 -0.29 11.15 -2.96
CA SER A 243 1.02 11.21 -3.59
C SER A 243 0.86 11.05 -5.09
N VAL A 244 1.94 11.31 -5.81
CA VAL A 244 1.95 11.21 -7.27
C VAL A 244 3.24 10.61 -7.77
N VAL A 245 3.12 9.71 -8.74
CA VAL A 245 4.22 9.17 -9.52
C VAL A 245 4.38 9.99 -10.80
N ASP A 246 5.57 10.55 -11.02
CA ASP A 246 6.05 11.04 -12.31
C ASP A 246 6.95 9.98 -12.92
N LEU A 247 6.51 9.34 -14.00
CA LEU A 247 7.24 8.30 -14.71
C LEU A 247 7.68 8.83 -16.07
N THR A 248 8.99 8.84 -16.32
CA THR A 248 9.57 9.07 -17.65
C THR A 248 10.10 7.76 -18.20
N VAL A 249 9.67 7.37 -19.40
CA VAL A 249 10.03 6.09 -20.02
C VAL A 249 10.46 6.27 -21.46
N ASP A 250 11.46 5.48 -21.84
CA ASP A 250 11.79 5.17 -23.23
C ASP A 250 11.12 3.84 -23.60
N LEU A 251 10.39 3.84 -24.71
CA LEU A 251 9.60 2.71 -25.19
C LEU A 251 10.23 2.16 -26.47
N LYS A 252 9.91 0.93 -26.86
CA LYS A 252 10.33 0.35 -28.15
C LYS A 252 9.49 0.92 -29.29
N GLU A 253 8.18 0.95 -29.08
CA GLU A 253 7.24 1.67 -29.94
C GLU A 253 7.40 3.19 -29.68
N ARG A 254 6.95 4.03 -30.63
CA ARG A 254 7.00 5.50 -30.50
C ARG A 254 5.61 6.11 -30.57
N PRO A 255 4.73 5.83 -29.58
CA PRO A 255 3.37 6.37 -29.57
C PRO A 255 3.38 7.87 -29.25
N ASP A 256 2.33 8.57 -29.70
CA ASP A 256 2.04 9.92 -29.25
C ASP A 256 1.24 9.91 -27.93
N ALA A 257 0.95 11.10 -27.39
CA ALA A 257 0.23 11.24 -26.13
C ALA A 257 -1.19 10.68 -26.20
N GLU A 258 -1.85 10.77 -27.36
CA GLU A 258 -3.22 10.27 -27.56
C GLU A 258 -3.26 8.74 -27.49
N ALA A 259 -2.32 8.06 -28.15
CA ALA A 259 -2.18 6.61 -28.10
C ALA A 259 -1.86 6.12 -26.67
N VAL A 260 -0.94 6.78 -25.97
CA VAL A 260 -0.61 6.45 -24.57
C VAL A 260 -1.84 6.57 -23.67
N ASN A 261 -2.55 7.71 -23.76
CA ASN A 261 -3.76 7.94 -22.97
C ASN A 261 -4.86 6.94 -23.31
N ALA A 262 -5.06 6.62 -24.59
CA ALA A 262 -6.06 5.67 -25.04
C ALA A 262 -5.80 4.25 -24.48
N SER A 263 -4.56 3.77 -24.51
CA SER A 263 -4.20 2.45 -23.94
C SER A 263 -4.43 2.39 -22.43
N LEU A 264 -4.04 3.44 -21.69
CA LEU A 264 -4.23 3.50 -20.25
C LEU A 264 -5.70 3.64 -19.85
N LYS A 265 -6.48 4.43 -20.61
CA LYS A 265 -7.94 4.52 -20.44
C LYS A 265 -8.62 3.19 -20.68
N ALA A 266 -8.27 2.51 -21.78
CA ALA A 266 -8.83 1.21 -22.10
C ALA A 266 -8.52 0.17 -21.01
N ALA A 267 -7.31 0.17 -20.46
CA ALA A 267 -6.96 -0.70 -19.34
C ALA A 267 -7.76 -0.36 -18.06
N ALA A 268 -7.88 0.94 -17.73
CA ALA A 268 -8.64 1.41 -16.58
C ALA A 268 -10.14 1.02 -16.65
N GLU A 269 -10.73 1.05 -17.84
CA GLU A 269 -12.14 0.71 -18.08
C GLU A 269 -12.39 -0.81 -18.25
N ASN A 270 -11.32 -1.63 -18.31
CA ASN A 270 -11.44 -3.06 -18.58
C ASN A 270 -10.52 -3.90 -17.68
N SER A 271 -9.32 -4.25 -18.16
CA SER A 271 -8.45 -5.25 -17.53
C SER A 271 -7.93 -4.86 -16.14
N LEU A 272 -7.96 -3.57 -15.81
CA LEU A 272 -7.53 -3.00 -14.53
C LEU A 272 -8.65 -2.20 -13.85
N GLU A 273 -9.92 -2.49 -14.16
CA GLU A 273 -11.06 -1.86 -13.49
C GLU A 273 -10.96 -2.04 -11.97
N GLY A 274 -11.19 -0.95 -11.22
CA GLY A 274 -11.07 -0.93 -9.76
C GLY A 274 -9.63 -0.86 -9.24
N ILE A 275 -8.61 -0.90 -10.11
CA ILE A 275 -7.20 -0.78 -9.78
C ILE A 275 -6.59 0.49 -10.36
N LEU A 276 -6.77 0.71 -11.68
CA LEU A 276 -6.30 1.88 -12.42
C LEU A 276 -7.50 2.77 -12.77
N GLY A 277 -7.37 4.07 -12.51
CA GLY A 277 -8.28 5.11 -12.95
C GLY A 277 -7.67 5.99 -14.04
N TYR A 278 -8.51 6.79 -14.67
CA TYR A 278 -8.13 7.73 -15.72
C TYR A 278 -8.91 9.03 -15.52
N SER A 279 -8.22 10.17 -15.51
CA SER A 279 -8.82 11.50 -15.31
C SER A 279 -8.41 12.46 -16.42
N GLU A 280 -9.39 13.17 -16.97
CA GLU A 280 -9.22 14.31 -17.90
C GLU A 280 -9.53 15.65 -17.21
N LEU A 281 -9.90 15.60 -15.92
CA LEU A 281 -10.28 16.76 -15.14
C LEU A 281 -9.05 17.45 -14.56
N ASP A 282 -9.10 18.79 -14.46
CA ASP A 282 -8.08 19.62 -13.82
C ASP A 282 -8.15 19.50 -12.27
N LEU A 283 -7.75 18.34 -11.74
CA LEU A 283 -7.77 18.01 -10.32
C LEU A 283 -6.42 18.24 -9.64
N VAL A 284 -6.44 18.30 -8.30
CA VAL A 284 -5.25 18.41 -7.45
C VAL A 284 -5.21 17.27 -6.42
N SER A 285 -4.11 17.14 -5.68
CA SER A 285 -3.89 16.03 -4.75
C SER A 285 -5.06 15.79 -3.78
N ALA A 286 -5.64 16.85 -3.22
CA ALA A 286 -6.71 16.73 -2.24
C ALA A 286 -7.99 16.06 -2.80
N ASP A 287 -8.22 16.16 -4.12
CA ASP A 287 -9.40 15.58 -4.78
C ASP A 287 -9.35 14.06 -4.85
N PHE A 288 -8.17 13.45 -4.65
CA PHE A 288 -7.98 12.01 -4.62
C PHE A 288 -7.96 11.45 -3.18
N ASN A 289 -8.17 12.27 -2.15
CA ASN A 289 -8.20 11.78 -0.77
C ASN A 289 -9.41 10.87 -0.53
N GLY A 290 -9.19 9.67 -0.02
CA GLY A 290 -10.22 8.64 0.11
C GLY A 290 -10.50 7.87 -1.18
N ASN A 291 -9.72 8.09 -2.25
CA ASN A 291 -9.81 7.29 -3.48
C ASN A 291 -9.30 5.86 -3.24
N LYS A 292 -10.11 4.87 -3.60
CA LYS A 292 -9.82 3.44 -3.36
C LYS A 292 -8.91 2.80 -4.41
N LEU A 293 -8.70 3.45 -5.56
CA LEU A 293 -7.89 2.93 -6.66
C LEU A 293 -6.41 2.97 -6.27
N SER A 294 -5.62 2.07 -6.87
CA SER A 294 -4.17 2.05 -6.63
C SER A 294 -3.44 3.14 -7.39
N SER A 295 -4.00 3.58 -8.51
CA SER A 295 -3.36 4.49 -9.47
C SER A 295 -4.45 5.24 -10.24
N VAL A 296 -4.29 6.53 -10.48
CA VAL A 296 -5.20 7.33 -11.33
C VAL A 296 -4.37 8.19 -12.27
N LEU A 297 -4.38 7.85 -13.56
CA LEU A 297 -3.66 8.62 -14.58
C LEU A 297 -4.23 10.03 -14.70
N ASP A 298 -3.33 11.01 -14.70
CA ASP A 298 -3.63 12.40 -15.03
C ASP A 298 -3.34 12.66 -16.51
N ALA A 299 -4.35 12.44 -17.36
CA ALA A 299 -4.20 12.42 -18.81
C ALA A 299 -3.70 13.75 -19.42
N PRO A 300 -4.12 14.94 -18.92
CA PRO A 300 -3.56 16.23 -19.35
C PRO A 300 -2.03 16.36 -19.15
N PHE A 301 -1.48 15.60 -18.21
CA PHE A 301 -0.04 15.60 -17.90
C PHE A 301 0.77 14.55 -18.66
N THR A 302 0.16 13.75 -19.54
CA THR A 302 0.91 12.92 -20.48
C THR A 302 1.66 13.81 -21.48
N LYS A 303 2.98 13.67 -21.54
CA LYS A 303 3.86 14.40 -22.46
C LYS A 303 4.67 13.43 -23.30
N VAL A 304 4.90 13.82 -24.55
CA VAL A 304 5.84 13.17 -25.45
C VAL A 304 6.79 14.25 -25.97
N ILE A 305 8.09 14.03 -25.84
CA ILE A 305 9.11 14.90 -26.42
C ILE A 305 9.83 14.17 -27.56
N GLU A 306 10.74 14.88 -28.24
CA GLU A 306 11.52 14.37 -29.38
C GLU A 306 12.02 12.93 -29.15
N ASP A 307 12.05 12.14 -30.24
CA ASP A 307 12.36 10.71 -30.25
C ASP A 307 11.42 9.83 -29.39
N GLY A 308 10.24 10.33 -29.00
CA GLY A 308 9.17 9.58 -28.37
C GLY A 308 9.41 9.25 -26.89
N LEU A 309 10.25 10.03 -26.20
CA LEU A 309 10.39 9.93 -24.75
C LEU A 309 9.08 10.39 -24.09
N ILE A 310 8.48 9.51 -23.29
CA ILE A 310 7.16 9.71 -22.71
C ILE A 310 7.28 10.02 -21.23
N LYS A 311 6.44 10.95 -20.78
CA LYS A 311 6.23 11.26 -19.36
C LYS A 311 4.75 11.11 -19.04
N VAL A 312 4.43 10.34 -18.01
CA VAL A 312 3.08 10.18 -17.47
C VAL A 312 3.07 10.48 -15.98
N LEU A 313 1.93 10.96 -15.50
CA LEU A 313 1.71 11.31 -14.10
C LEU A 313 0.51 10.51 -13.56
N SER A 314 0.67 9.85 -12.42
CA SER A 314 -0.41 9.07 -11.81
C SER A 314 -0.54 9.35 -10.31
N TRP A 315 -1.74 9.73 -9.90
CA TRP A 315 -2.11 10.02 -8.52
C TRP A 315 -2.45 8.74 -7.77
N TYR A 316 -2.20 8.74 -6.46
CA TYR A 316 -2.64 7.67 -5.57
C TYR A 316 -2.81 8.20 -4.16
N ASP A 317 -3.92 7.82 -3.52
CA ASP A 317 -4.02 7.91 -2.08
C ASP A 317 -3.10 6.84 -1.47
N ASN A 318 -1.92 7.29 -1.03
CA ASN A 318 -0.85 6.41 -0.54
C ASN A 318 -1.22 5.66 0.75
N GLU A 319 -2.33 6.03 1.40
CA GLU A 319 -2.84 5.33 2.55
C GLU A 319 -4.07 4.49 2.20
N TRP A 320 -5.08 5.11 1.57
CA TRP A 320 -6.39 4.50 1.37
C TRP A 320 -6.42 3.48 0.24
N GLY A 321 -5.89 3.83 -0.93
CA GLY A 321 -5.79 2.89 -2.06
C GLY A 321 -4.97 1.67 -1.68
N TYR A 322 -3.85 1.88 -0.97
CA TYR A 322 -3.02 0.80 -0.45
C TYR A 322 -3.74 -0.10 0.57
N SER A 323 -4.44 0.49 1.54
CA SER A 323 -5.21 -0.27 2.53
C SER A 323 -6.34 -1.10 1.91
N ASN A 324 -6.98 -0.61 0.84
CA ASN A 324 -7.97 -1.41 0.10
C ASN A 324 -7.30 -2.62 -0.59
N ARG A 325 -6.14 -2.44 -1.24
CA ARG A 325 -5.37 -3.57 -1.80
C ARG A 325 -4.95 -4.58 -0.73
N LEU A 326 -4.54 -4.09 0.43
CA LEU A 326 -4.12 -4.92 1.55
C LEU A 326 -5.25 -5.85 2.00
N VAL A 327 -6.45 -5.32 2.25
CA VAL A 327 -7.59 -6.15 2.69
C VAL A 327 -8.14 -7.03 1.57
N GLU A 328 -8.13 -6.58 0.32
CA GLU A 328 -8.48 -7.42 -0.83
C GLU A 328 -7.54 -8.62 -0.96
N LEU A 329 -6.23 -8.41 -0.75
CA LEU A 329 -5.26 -9.50 -0.72
C LEU A 329 -5.51 -10.43 0.46
N THR A 330 -5.74 -9.89 1.66
CA THR A 330 -6.07 -10.67 2.86
C THR A 330 -7.26 -11.60 2.64
N ALA A 331 -8.31 -11.15 1.95
CA ALA A 331 -9.48 -11.97 1.66
C ALA A 331 -9.24 -13.11 0.64
N ARG A 332 -8.11 -13.10 -0.08
CA ARG A 332 -7.82 -14.03 -1.20
C ARG A 332 -6.76 -15.09 -0.89
N VAL A 333 -6.08 -15.00 0.27
CA VAL A 333 -4.87 -15.79 0.51
C VAL A 333 -5.11 -17.16 1.16
N LEU A 334 -6.31 -17.50 1.64
CA LEU A 334 -6.61 -18.84 2.19
C LEU A 334 -7.19 -19.78 1.13
#